data_AF-A0A3N9NHZ9-F1
#
_entry.id   AF-A0A3N9NHZ9-F1
#
_cell.length_a   1.000
_cell.length_b   1.000
_cell.length_c   1.000
_cell.angle_alpha   90.00
_cell.angle_beta   90.00
_cell.angle_gamma   90.00
#
_symmetry.space_group_name_H-M   'P 1'
#
loop_
_entity.id
_entity.type
_entity.pdbx_description
1 polymer ?
#
loop_
_entity_poly.entity_id
_entity_poly.type
_entity_poly.pdbx_seq_one_letter_code
_entity_poly.pdbx_strand_id
1 'polypeptide(L)'
;DYYGIGLVLGGGEVSLMELIRAYLCMAQGGIYHQPNFILELNGISQKSQPSTFRISSPQYNYLITNILSDHHARTSEFGFNSILNLPFGCAVKTGTSHRFCDNWTVGFTTAYTLGVWVGNFDHTPMMKVSGVTGAGPLFASIMYQLAQSKSFPENFPVPDGLLEVPVCPLSGKKPNPSCPSVIMELMTQSDEAGYNQDVCQMHIPEVSEVRTVIPPEFRPWAEKVHVEVKPAGLEPELRIIHPRNGAVYYRMSNLAPRFQSVRMEAILRNMKENVNWYLNNKLIHTTSAEHNFLWMAEPGKYQLKAVSEKKTNLVDEIGFEVK
;
A
#
# COMPACT_ATOMS: atom_id res chain seq x y z
N ASP A 1 9.00 -14.60 -15.29
CA ASP A 1 9.42 -14.68 -13.88
C ASP A 1 8.26 -14.41 -12.94
N TYR A 2 8.27 -15.03 -11.76
CA TYR A 2 7.21 -14.89 -10.77
C TYR A 2 7.83 -14.47 -9.43
N TYR A 3 7.49 -13.28 -8.94
CA TYR A 3 8.20 -12.59 -7.84
C TYR A 3 7.60 -12.77 -6.43
N GLY A 4 6.51 -13.52 -6.28
CA GLY A 4 5.96 -13.80 -4.93
C GLY A 4 5.32 -12.59 -4.25
N ILE A 5 4.92 -12.78 -3.00
CA ILE A 5 4.49 -11.69 -2.11
C ILE A 5 5.61 -10.67 -1.84
N GLY A 6 6.88 -11.09 -1.96
CA GLY A 6 8.04 -10.22 -1.76
C GLY A 6 8.15 -9.10 -2.79
N LEU A 7 7.40 -9.17 -3.90
CA LEU A 7 7.35 -8.10 -4.91
C LEU A 7 6.93 -6.75 -4.29
N VAL A 8 5.97 -6.75 -3.35
CA VAL A 8 5.50 -5.52 -2.69
C VAL A 8 6.56 -4.86 -1.81
N LEU A 9 7.63 -5.60 -1.47
CA LEU A 9 8.78 -5.12 -0.71
C LEU A 9 10.01 -4.86 -1.60
N GLY A 10 9.86 -4.92 -2.94
CA GLY A 10 10.96 -4.70 -3.88
C GLY A 10 11.83 -5.93 -4.14
N GLY A 11 11.29 -7.14 -3.98
CA GLY A 11 12.00 -8.39 -4.32
C GLY A 11 12.17 -8.64 -5.82
N GLY A 12 11.70 -7.74 -6.68
CA GLY A 12 11.92 -7.79 -8.12
C GLY A 12 13.16 -7.01 -8.52
N GLU A 13 14.14 -7.68 -9.12
CA GLU A 13 15.36 -7.06 -9.62
C GLU A 13 15.04 -6.17 -10.83
N VAL A 14 15.57 -4.94 -10.82
CA VAL A 14 15.46 -3.98 -11.91
C VAL A 14 16.77 -3.20 -12.04
N SER A 15 17.14 -2.81 -13.25
CA SER A 15 18.20 -1.83 -13.45
C SER A 15 17.75 -0.44 -13.00
N LEU A 16 18.70 0.39 -12.60
CA LEU A 16 18.43 1.80 -12.27
C LEU A 16 17.73 2.53 -13.41
N MET A 17 18.08 2.21 -14.67
CA MET A 17 17.47 2.83 -15.83
C MET A 17 16.01 2.42 -16.04
N GLU A 18 15.65 1.16 -15.78
CA GLU A 18 14.26 0.71 -15.84
C GLU A 18 13.40 1.41 -14.78
N LEU A 19 13.94 1.54 -13.56
CA LEU A 19 13.24 2.23 -12.48
C LEU A 19 13.07 3.73 -12.78
N ILE A 20 14.11 4.40 -13.29
CA ILE A 20 14.03 5.79 -13.73
C ILE A 20 12.97 5.96 -14.83
N ARG A 21 12.89 5.04 -15.80
CA ARG A 21 11.89 5.08 -16.87
C ARG A 21 10.46 4.94 -16.34
N ALA A 22 10.24 4.11 -15.32
CA ALA A 22 8.95 4.01 -14.66
C ALA A 22 8.56 5.32 -13.95
N TYR A 23 9.51 5.97 -13.26
CA TYR A 23 9.28 7.26 -12.62
C TYR A 23 9.10 8.39 -13.64
N LEU A 24 9.78 8.33 -14.79
CA LEU A 24 9.58 9.28 -15.89
C LEU A 24 8.15 9.16 -16.45
N CYS A 25 7.62 7.94 -16.59
CA CYS A 25 6.22 7.75 -16.97
C CYS A 25 5.27 8.43 -15.97
N MET A 26 5.54 8.30 -14.67
CA MET A 26 4.75 9.00 -13.64
C MET A 26 4.89 10.53 -13.74
N ALA A 27 6.10 11.04 -13.97
CA ALA A 27 6.36 12.46 -14.19
C ALA A 27 5.62 13.01 -15.41
N GLN A 28 5.35 12.17 -16.41
CA GLN A 28 4.63 12.48 -17.65
C GLN A 28 3.13 12.11 -17.58
N GLY A 29 2.53 12.09 -16.38
CA GLY A 29 1.08 11.90 -16.23
C GLY A 29 0.59 10.49 -16.61
N GLY A 30 1.44 9.48 -16.43
CA GLY A 30 1.13 8.08 -16.74
C GLY A 30 1.36 7.70 -18.21
N ILE A 31 2.09 8.53 -18.96
CA ILE A 31 2.42 8.27 -20.36
C ILE A 31 3.87 7.79 -20.45
N TYR A 32 4.04 6.58 -20.97
CA TYR A 32 5.35 6.06 -21.26
C TYR A 32 5.91 6.69 -22.53
N HIS A 33 7.15 7.19 -22.45
CA HIS A 33 7.95 7.60 -23.59
C HIS A 33 9.23 6.78 -23.63
N GLN A 34 9.59 6.27 -24.82
CA GLN A 34 10.91 5.69 -25.01
C GLN A 34 11.98 6.79 -24.95
N PRO A 35 12.96 6.70 -24.03
CA PRO A 35 14.03 7.69 -23.94
C PRO A 35 14.93 7.64 -25.18
N ASN A 36 15.28 8.81 -25.71
CA ASN A 36 16.29 8.96 -26.75
C ASN A 36 17.60 9.41 -26.12
N PHE A 37 18.64 8.56 -26.17
CA PHE A 37 19.97 8.89 -25.63
C PHE A 37 20.87 9.56 -26.68
N ILE A 38 20.58 9.33 -27.97
CA ILE A 38 21.29 9.92 -29.09
C ILE A 38 20.35 10.94 -29.72
N LEU A 39 20.65 12.23 -29.53
CA LEU A 39 19.85 13.32 -30.10
C LEU A 39 20.29 13.64 -31.53
N GLU A 40 21.58 13.45 -31.82
CA GLU A 40 22.19 13.73 -33.10
C GLU A 40 23.35 12.77 -33.35
N LEU A 41 23.47 12.27 -34.58
CA LEU A 41 24.61 11.50 -35.03
C LEU A 41 25.10 12.11 -36.34
N ASN A 42 26.34 12.61 -36.37
CA ASN A 42 26.97 13.19 -37.56
C ASN A 42 26.17 14.33 -38.23
N GLY A 43 25.64 15.30 -37.48
CA GLY A 43 24.84 16.39 -38.07
C GLY A 43 23.37 16.04 -38.31
N ILE A 44 22.98 14.77 -38.13
CA ILE A 44 21.64 14.28 -38.42
C ILE A 44 20.90 14.07 -37.11
N SER A 45 19.87 14.90 -36.88
CA SER A 45 18.98 14.73 -35.74
C SER A 45 18.22 13.41 -35.87
N GLN A 46 18.34 12.56 -34.85
CA GLN A 46 17.62 11.30 -34.80
C GLN A 46 16.18 11.58 -34.33
N LYS A 47 15.32 11.98 -35.26
CA LYS A 47 13.86 12.03 -35.02
C LYS A 47 13.28 10.61 -35.02
N SER A 48 13.67 9.81 -34.04
CA SER A 48 12.88 8.64 -33.65
C SER A 48 11.50 9.15 -33.24
N GLN A 49 10.42 8.57 -33.79
CA GLN A 49 9.11 8.68 -33.14
C GLN A 49 9.10 7.64 -32.01
N PRO A 50 9.40 8.04 -30.76
CA PRO A 50 9.42 7.07 -29.67
C PRO A 50 8.05 6.42 -29.57
N SER A 51 8.04 5.11 -29.30
CA SER A 51 6.80 4.44 -28.91
C SER A 51 6.23 5.16 -27.68
N THR A 52 4.95 5.53 -27.77
CA THR A 52 4.22 6.21 -26.69
C THR A 52 2.94 5.46 -26.41
N PHE A 53 2.69 5.17 -25.12
CA PHE A 53 1.46 4.54 -24.69
C PHE A 53 1.12 4.94 -23.26
N ARG A 54 -0.17 4.94 -22.93
CA ARG A 54 -0.67 5.26 -21.60
C ARG A 54 -0.65 4.02 -20.72
N ILE A 55 -0.01 4.13 -19.55
CA ILE A 55 0.04 3.07 -18.53
C ILE A 55 -1.07 3.28 -17.49
N SER A 56 -1.36 4.53 -17.15
CA SER A 56 -2.37 4.88 -16.15
C SER A 56 -3.17 6.12 -16.54
N SER A 57 -4.38 6.24 -16.00
CA SER A 57 -5.16 7.48 -16.11
C SER A 57 -4.40 8.63 -15.44
N PRO A 58 -4.53 9.88 -15.92
CA PRO A 58 -3.88 11.01 -15.27
C PRO A 58 -4.34 11.19 -13.81
N GLN A 59 -5.59 10.86 -13.47
CA GLN A 59 -6.14 10.98 -12.11
C GLN A 59 -5.43 10.04 -11.12
N TYR A 60 -5.42 8.74 -11.36
CA TYR A 60 -4.70 7.79 -10.50
C TYR A 60 -3.19 8.07 -10.45
N ASN A 61 -2.59 8.51 -11.55
CA ASN A 61 -1.19 8.91 -11.56
C ASN A 61 -0.95 10.13 -10.65
N TYR A 62 -1.81 11.14 -10.72
CA TYR A 62 -1.73 12.32 -9.88
C TYR A 62 -1.92 11.98 -8.40
N LEU A 63 -2.82 11.07 -8.03
CA LEU A 63 -2.96 10.61 -6.64
C LEU A 63 -1.64 10.05 -6.10
N ILE A 64 -0.94 9.22 -6.88
CA ILE A 64 0.39 8.69 -6.50
C ILE A 64 1.40 9.84 -6.40
N THR A 65 1.43 10.75 -7.38
CA THR A 65 2.31 11.93 -7.35
C THR A 65 2.06 12.78 -6.11
N ASN A 66 0.79 13.03 -5.76
CA ASN A 66 0.38 13.81 -4.60
C ASN A 66 0.91 13.17 -3.30
N ILE A 67 0.65 11.87 -3.10
CA ILE A 67 1.18 11.08 -1.97
C ILE A 67 2.71 11.15 -1.91
N LEU A 68 3.38 10.95 -3.05
CA LEU A 68 4.84 10.99 -3.12
C LEU A 68 5.41 12.40 -2.98
N SER A 69 4.61 13.46 -3.13
CA SER A 69 5.06 14.85 -2.97
C SER A 69 4.76 15.41 -1.59
N ASP A 70 3.97 14.72 -0.77
CA ASP A 70 3.59 15.19 0.56
C ASP A 70 4.75 15.03 1.56
N HIS A 71 5.21 16.16 2.10
CA HIS A 71 6.25 16.21 3.11
C HIS A 71 5.73 15.83 4.50
N HIS A 72 4.49 16.20 4.82
CA HIS A 72 3.85 15.87 6.08
C HIS A 72 3.61 14.36 6.18
N ALA A 73 3.12 13.71 5.11
CA ALA A 73 2.92 12.26 5.07
C ALA A 73 4.20 11.46 5.36
N ARG A 74 5.38 12.01 5.05
CA ARG A 74 6.68 11.34 5.26
C ARG A 74 7.37 11.72 6.56
N THR A 75 6.83 12.69 7.31
CA THR A 75 7.47 13.24 8.50
C THR A 75 7.62 12.22 9.63
N SER A 76 6.69 11.26 9.77
CA SER A 76 6.79 10.20 10.78
C SER A 76 8.02 9.32 10.60
N GLU A 77 8.47 9.12 9.36
CA GLU A 77 9.63 8.28 9.03
C GLU A 77 10.92 9.10 8.96
N PHE A 78 10.90 10.29 8.36
CA PHE A 78 12.12 11.06 8.07
C PHE A 78 12.30 12.34 8.88
N GLY A 79 11.31 12.73 9.68
CA GLY A 79 11.27 14.00 10.41
C GLY A 79 10.97 15.21 9.52
N PHE A 80 10.60 16.34 10.15
CA PHE A 80 10.25 17.58 9.46
C PHE A 80 11.43 18.21 8.70
N ASN A 81 12.65 18.04 9.23
CA ASN A 81 13.88 18.55 8.64
C ASN A 81 14.59 17.48 7.78
N SER A 82 13.81 16.58 7.17
CA SER A 82 14.34 15.58 6.25
C SER A 82 15.12 16.26 5.13
N ILE A 83 16.23 15.64 4.71
CA ILE A 83 17.00 16.07 3.53
C ILE A 83 16.18 16.04 2.25
N LEU A 84 15.06 15.31 2.23
CA LEU A 84 14.11 15.24 1.11
C LEU A 84 13.05 16.35 1.15
N ASN A 85 13.06 17.20 2.18
CA ASN A 85 12.23 18.40 2.26
C ASN A 85 12.85 19.50 1.37
N LEU A 86 12.71 19.34 0.06
CA LEU A 86 13.22 20.29 -0.92
C LEU A 86 12.33 21.55 -0.98
N PRO A 87 12.87 22.73 -1.32
CA PRO A 87 12.11 23.99 -1.35
C PRO A 87 11.16 24.12 -2.56
N PHE A 88 10.85 23.01 -3.23
CA PHE A 88 10.01 22.93 -4.42
C PHE A 88 9.33 21.56 -4.49
N GLY A 89 8.24 21.46 -5.26
CA GLY A 89 7.48 20.22 -5.42
C GLY A 89 8.34 19.07 -5.98
N CYS A 90 8.50 18.01 -5.19
CA CYS A 90 9.26 16.82 -5.57
C CYS A 90 8.55 15.56 -5.09
N ALA A 91 8.11 14.73 -6.04
CA ALA A 91 7.61 13.40 -5.77
C ALA A 91 8.81 12.45 -5.59
N VAL A 92 8.98 11.86 -4.40
CA VAL A 92 10.18 11.05 -4.10
C VAL A 92 9.87 9.84 -3.23
N LYS A 93 10.57 8.75 -3.53
CA LYS A 93 10.53 7.51 -2.75
C LYS A 93 11.95 6.99 -2.51
N THR A 94 12.18 6.57 -1.27
CA THR A 94 13.39 5.85 -0.86
C THR A 94 13.18 4.34 -0.94
N GLY A 95 14.26 3.59 -1.19
CA GLY A 95 14.30 2.14 -1.12
C GLY A 95 15.52 1.68 -0.33
N THR A 96 15.36 0.66 0.51
CA THR A 96 16.45 0.03 1.27
C THR A 96 16.28 -1.47 1.13
N SER A 97 17.26 -2.16 0.53
CA SER A 97 17.18 -3.62 0.40
C SER A 97 17.45 -4.30 1.75
N HIS A 98 17.04 -5.56 1.85
CA HIS A 98 17.37 -6.39 3.01
C HIS A 98 18.90 -6.43 3.22
N ARG A 99 19.35 -6.46 4.48
CA ARG A 99 20.78 -6.35 4.86
C ARG A 99 21.48 -5.07 4.41
N PHE A 100 20.78 -4.03 3.94
CA PHE A 100 21.38 -2.75 3.57
C PHE A 100 22.43 -2.88 2.47
N CYS A 101 22.22 -3.76 1.49
CA CYS A 101 23.12 -3.93 0.34
C CYS A 101 22.88 -2.84 -0.73
N ASP A 102 21.67 -2.31 -0.80
CA ASP A 102 21.24 -1.32 -1.79
C ASP A 102 20.43 -0.21 -1.15
N ASN A 103 20.83 1.02 -1.45
CA ASN A 103 20.12 2.22 -1.07
C ASN A 103 19.69 2.97 -2.32
N TRP A 104 18.40 3.23 -2.43
CA TRP A 104 17.78 3.89 -3.57
C TRP A 104 17.10 5.18 -3.13
N THR A 105 17.16 6.21 -3.96
CA THR A 105 16.25 7.35 -3.91
C THR A 105 15.90 7.71 -5.34
N VAL A 106 14.61 7.61 -5.67
CA VAL A 106 14.09 7.90 -7.01
C VAL A 106 12.92 8.86 -6.89
N GLY A 107 12.88 9.84 -7.77
CA GLY A 107 11.87 10.88 -7.72
C GLY A 107 11.89 11.77 -8.93
N PHE A 108 10.93 12.68 -8.98
CA PHE A 108 10.77 13.60 -10.08
C PHE A 108 10.13 14.92 -9.64
N THR A 109 10.35 15.92 -10.46
CA THR A 109 9.65 17.21 -10.48
C THR A 109 8.93 17.34 -11.82
N THR A 110 8.30 18.49 -12.08
CA THR A 110 7.73 18.79 -13.41
C THR A 110 8.79 18.94 -14.50
N ALA A 111 10.08 19.07 -14.14
CA ALA A 111 11.18 19.30 -15.09
C ALA A 111 12.16 18.13 -15.20
N TYR A 112 12.38 17.38 -14.12
CA TYR A 112 13.45 16.37 -14.04
C TYR A 112 12.96 15.07 -13.40
N THR A 113 13.49 13.94 -13.86
CA THR A 113 13.41 12.64 -13.17
C THR A 113 14.83 12.21 -12.82
N LEU A 114 15.05 11.81 -11.56
CA LEU A 114 16.36 11.39 -11.06
C LEU A 114 16.21 10.10 -10.27
N GLY A 115 17.15 9.18 -10.49
CA GLY A 115 17.34 8.01 -9.65
C GLY A 115 18.79 7.94 -9.19
N VAL A 116 18.97 7.69 -7.89
CA VAL A 116 20.28 7.48 -7.27
C VAL A 116 20.29 6.11 -6.63
N TRP A 117 21.31 5.33 -6.94
CA TRP A 117 21.64 4.09 -6.25
C TRP A 117 23.00 4.23 -5.56
N VAL A 118 23.10 3.71 -4.35
CA VAL A 118 24.34 3.60 -3.58
C VAL A 118 24.41 2.18 -3.00
N GLY A 119 25.51 1.49 -3.26
CA GLY A 119 25.76 0.14 -2.78
C GLY A 119 27.19 -0.31 -3.08
N ASN A 120 27.60 -1.41 -2.47
CA ASN A 120 28.86 -2.05 -2.81
C ASN A 120 28.64 -2.93 -4.05
N PHE A 121 29.52 -2.82 -5.06
CA PHE A 121 29.40 -3.61 -6.30
C PHE A 121 29.52 -5.12 -6.08
N ASP A 122 30.11 -5.55 -4.96
CA ASP A 122 30.20 -6.96 -4.54
C ASP A 122 29.01 -7.42 -3.68
N HIS A 123 27.98 -6.58 -3.53
CA HIS A 123 26.77 -6.83 -2.74
C HIS A 123 27.05 -7.10 -1.24
N THR A 124 28.21 -6.67 -0.73
CA THR A 124 28.46 -6.67 0.71
C THR A 124 27.59 -5.62 1.42
N PRO A 125 27.07 -5.91 2.64
CA PRO A 125 26.27 -4.95 3.40
C PRO A 125 27.00 -3.63 3.67
N MET A 126 26.28 -2.51 3.54
CA MET A 126 26.74 -1.22 4.08
C MET A 126 26.44 -1.10 5.58
N MET A 127 27.25 -0.32 6.29
CA MET A 127 27.11 -0.13 7.73
C MET A 127 26.35 1.15 8.06
N LYS A 128 25.21 1.05 8.74
CA LYS A 128 24.39 2.19 9.22
C LYS A 128 23.89 3.13 8.11
N VAL A 129 23.56 2.59 6.95
CA VAL A 129 23.03 3.37 5.81
C VAL A 129 21.67 2.82 5.38
N SER A 130 20.73 3.71 5.06
CA SER A 130 19.44 3.40 4.45
C SER A 130 19.21 4.25 3.20
N GLY A 131 18.10 4.05 2.49
CA GLY A 131 17.76 4.85 1.30
C GLY A 131 17.87 6.36 1.54
N VAL A 132 17.37 6.85 2.68
CA VAL A 132 17.36 8.30 3.00
C VAL A 132 18.73 8.84 3.44
N THR A 133 19.60 8.02 4.03
CA THR A 133 20.94 8.46 4.48
C THR A 133 22.06 8.16 3.48
N GLY A 134 21.85 7.19 2.57
CA GLY A 134 22.81 6.79 1.54
C GLY A 134 22.58 7.50 0.22
N ALA A 135 21.48 7.18 -0.46
CA ALA A 135 21.16 7.75 -1.78
C ALA A 135 20.47 9.13 -1.67
N GLY A 136 19.73 9.36 -0.59
CA GLY A 136 18.98 10.59 -0.35
C GLY A 136 19.80 11.88 -0.45
N PRO A 137 20.97 12.00 0.21
CA PRO A 137 21.74 13.26 0.19
C PRO A 137 22.25 13.62 -1.21
N LEU A 138 22.66 12.62 -2.00
CA LEU A 138 23.05 12.82 -3.39
C LEU A 138 21.86 13.25 -4.24
N PHE A 139 20.71 12.58 -4.08
CA PHE A 139 19.47 12.95 -4.77
C PHE A 139 19.08 14.40 -4.49
N ALA A 140 19.04 14.80 -3.21
CA ALA A 140 18.67 16.15 -2.79
C ALA A 140 19.63 17.21 -3.35
N SER A 141 20.94 16.96 -3.25
CA SER A 141 21.97 17.87 -3.78
C SER A 141 21.84 18.05 -5.29
N ILE A 142 21.70 16.97 -6.05
CA ILE A 142 21.56 17.02 -7.52
C ILE A 142 20.27 17.75 -7.91
N MET A 143 19.13 17.41 -7.31
CA MET A 143 17.85 18.09 -7.59
C MET A 143 17.93 19.60 -7.30
N TYR A 144 18.55 19.97 -6.18
CA TYR A 144 18.73 21.37 -5.82
C TYR A 144 19.63 22.13 -6.80
N GLN A 145 20.70 21.50 -7.29
CA GLN A 145 21.56 22.08 -8.33
C GLN A 145 20.82 22.21 -9.68
N LEU A 146 20.04 21.19 -10.07
CA LEU A 146 19.24 21.22 -11.30
C LEU A 146 18.18 22.35 -11.27
N ALA A 147 17.47 22.51 -10.14
CA ALA A 147 16.47 23.55 -9.97
C ALA A 147 17.08 24.96 -10.07
N GLN A 148 18.26 25.19 -9.48
CA GLN A 148 18.96 26.48 -9.58
C GLN A 148 19.46 26.79 -11.00
N SER A 149 19.78 25.77 -11.79
CA SER A 149 20.37 25.96 -13.12
C SER A 149 19.41 26.49 -14.19
N LYS A 150 18.09 26.36 -13.99
CA LYS A 150 17.06 26.82 -14.94
C LYS A 150 16.00 27.67 -14.25
N SER A 151 15.18 27.02 -13.43
CA SER A 151 14.10 27.61 -12.65
C SER A 151 13.60 26.57 -11.66
N PHE A 152 13.05 27.02 -10.54
CA PHE A 152 12.37 26.13 -9.63
C PHE A 152 11.18 25.47 -10.32
N PRO A 153 11.04 24.13 -10.24
CA PRO A 153 9.91 23.43 -10.84
C PRO A 153 8.57 23.95 -10.33
N GLU A 154 7.60 24.07 -11.23
CA GLU A 154 6.22 24.37 -10.88
C GLU A 154 5.57 23.21 -10.11
N ASN A 155 4.45 23.50 -9.44
CA ASN A 155 3.61 22.48 -8.81
C ASN A 155 3.11 21.46 -9.85
N PHE A 156 2.89 20.23 -9.41
CA PHE A 156 2.35 19.19 -10.29
C PHE A 156 0.95 19.58 -10.79
N PRO A 157 0.69 19.49 -12.11
CA PRO A 157 -0.61 19.85 -12.68
C PRO A 157 -1.69 18.89 -12.19
N VAL A 158 -2.78 19.45 -11.65
CA VAL A 158 -3.93 18.68 -11.19
C VAL A 158 -4.82 18.34 -12.39
N PRO A 159 -5.08 17.06 -12.68
CA PRO A 159 -5.97 16.68 -13.78
C PRO A 159 -7.45 16.89 -13.40
N ASP A 160 -8.28 17.15 -14.40
CA ASP A 160 -9.74 17.15 -14.26
C ASP A 160 -10.27 15.78 -13.78
N GLY A 161 -11.48 15.77 -13.20
CA GLY A 161 -12.13 14.53 -12.75
C GLY A 161 -11.59 13.99 -11.42
N LEU A 162 -10.85 14.81 -10.67
CA LEU A 162 -10.60 14.60 -9.25
C LEU A 162 -11.65 15.34 -8.41
N LEU A 163 -12.05 14.73 -7.32
CA LEU A 163 -12.96 15.28 -6.32
C LEU A 163 -12.21 15.38 -4.99
N GLU A 164 -12.42 16.48 -4.27
CA GLU A 164 -12.00 16.60 -2.89
C GLU A 164 -13.16 16.19 -1.99
N VAL A 165 -12.96 15.17 -1.15
CA VAL A 165 -14.02 14.58 -0.33
C VAL A 165 -13.64 14.52 1.15
N PRO A 166 -14.62 14.68 2.06
CA PRO A 166 -14.36 14.52 3.49
C PRO A 166 -14.16 13.03 3.84
N VAL A 167 -13.17 12.73 4.67
CA VAL A 167 -12.84 11.39 5.14
C VAL A 167 -12.72 11.40 6.67
N CYS A 168 -13.28 10.37 7.31
CA CYS A 168 -13.05 10.11 8.72
C CYS A 168 -11.62 9.55 8.89
N PRO A 169 -10.70 10.27 9.53
CA PRO A 169 -9.27 9.92 9.56
C PRO A 169 -8.99 8.59 10.26
N LEU A 170 -9.87 8.16 11.17
CA LEU A 170 -9.73 6.87 11.86
C LEU A 170 -10.18 5.69 10.99
N SER A 171 -11.26 5.86 10.23
CA SER A 171 -11.85 4.75 9.46
C SER A 171 -11.41 4.69 8.00
N GLY A 172 -10.87 5.79 7.45
CA GLY A 172 -10.58 5.94 6.02
C GLY A 172 -11.82 6.03 5.13
N LYS A 173 -13.01 6.16 5.72
CA LYS A 173 -14.32 6.10 5.07
C LYS A 173 -15.05 7.45 5.08
N LYS A 174 -16.13 7.57 4.31
CA LYS A 174 -17.00 8.75 4.32
C LYS A 174 -17.49 9.04 5.76
N PRO A 175 -17.27 10.24 6.33
CA PRO A 175 -17.64 10.50 7.71
C PRO A 175 -19.16 10.54 7.88
N ASN A 176 -19.60 10.18 9.08
CA ASN A 176 -20.97 10.37 9.55
C ASN A 176 -20.99 11.57 10.54
N PRO A 177 -22.17 12.08 10.94
CA PRO A 177 -22.27 13.20 11.88
C PRO A 177 -21.65 12.96 13.27
N SER A 178 -21.34 11.71 13.61
CA SER A 178 -20.70 11.34 14.86
C SER A 178 -19.17 11.31 14.78
N CYS A 179 -18.57 11.48 13.60
CA CYS A 179 -17.12 11.53 13.47
C CYS A 179 -16.57 12.80 14.14
N PRO A 180 -15.61 12.69 15.08
CA PRO A 180 -15.11 13.83 15.86
C PRO A 180 -14.22 14.77 15.04
N SER A 181 -13.65 14.26 13.95
CA SER A 181 -12.81 15.01 13.02
C SER A 181 -12.98 14.50 11.59
N VAL A 182 -12.64 15.38 10.65
CA VAL A 182 -12.71 15.15 9.21
C VAL A 182 -11.44 15.70 8.60
N ILE A 183 -10.86 14.96 7.66
CA ILE A 183 -9.80 15.44 6.76
C ILE A 183 -10.34 15.47 5.33
N MET A 184 -9.75 16.31 4.49
CA MET A 184 -10.07 16.33 3.06
C MET A 184 -9.07 15.47 2.31
N GLU A 185 -9.56 14.62 1.42
CA GLU A 185 -8.73 13.74 0.58
C GLU A 185 -9.16 13.84 -0.88
N LEU A 186 -8.22 13.57 -1.78
CA LEU A 186 -8.49 13.51 -3.20
C LEU A 186 -8.95 12.11 -3.62
N MET A 187 -9.95 12.05 -4.48
CA MET A 187 -10.40 10.81 -5.10
C MET A 187 -10.73 11.01 -6.58
N THR A 188 -10.82 9.91 -7.33
CA THR A 188 -11.29 9.97 -8.71
C THR A 188 -12.81 10.03 -8.74
N GLN A 189 -13.39 10.72 -9.73
CA GLN A 189 -14.84 10.74 -9.93
C GLN A 189 -15.42 9.33 -10.15
N SER A 190 -14.65 8.40 -10.73
CA SER A 190 -15.07 7.00 -10.89
C SER A 190 -15.27 6.26 -9.56
N ASP A 191 -14.60 6.68 -8.49
CA ASP A 191 -14.70 6.04 -7.18
C ASP A 191 -15.85 6.59 -6.32
N GLU A 192 -16.54 7.66 -6.78
CA GLU A 192 -17.56 8.40 -6.01
C GLU A 192 -18.72 7.50 -5.53
N ALA A 193 -19.18 6.60 -6.39
CA ALA A 193 -20.26 5.67 -6.04
C ALA A 193 -19.86 4.74 -4.88
N GLY A 194 -18.60 4.26 -4.87
CA GLY A 194 -18.07 3.42 -3.80
C GLY A 194 -17.90 4.20 -2.50
N TYR A 195 -17.33 5.41 -2.59
CA TYR A 195 -17.19 6.32 -1.44
C TYR A 195 -18.53 6.64 -0.77
N ASN A 196 -19.59 6.87 -1.56
CA ASN A 196 -20.91 7.18 -1.02
C ASN A 196 -21.57 6.01 -0.28
N GLN A 197 -21.16 4.77 -0.56
CA GLN A 197 -21.64 3.57 0.12
C GLN A 197 -20.78 3.19 1.32
N ASP A 198 -19.49 3.56 1.30
CA ASP A 198 -18.54 3.22 2.35
C ASP A 198 -18.50 4.28 3.46
N VAL A 199 -19.55 4.31 4.27
CA VAL A 199 -19.71 5.25 5.39
C VAL A 199 -19.02 4.72 6.65
N CYS A 200 -18.46 5.62 7.45
CA CYS A 200 -17.85 5.32 8.73
C CYS A 200 -18.83 4.60 9.66
N GLN A 201 -18.43 3.40 10.08
CA GLN A 201 -19.16 2.58 11.06
C GLN A 201 -18.46 2.58 12.43
N MET A 202 -17.31 3.27 12.55
CA MET A 202 -16.51 3.30 13.77
C MET A 202 -17.01 4.33 14.79
N HIS A 203 -17.79 5.34 14.39
CA HIS A 203 -18.32 6.35 15.32
C HIS A 203 -19.83 6.23 15.41
N ILE A 204 -20.33 5.81 16.58
CA ILE A 204 -21.75 5.57 16.84
C ILE A 204 -22.26 6.64 17.80
N PRO A 205 -23.38 7.33 17.48
CA PRO A 205 -23.97 8.29 18.39
C PRO A 205 -24.61 7.58 19.60
N GLU A 206 -24.29 8.03 20.81
CA GLU A 206 -24.99 7.66 22.04
C GLU A 206 -25.59 8.92 22.70
N VAL A 207 -26.41 8.73 23.74
CA VAL A 207 -27.27 9.79 24.32
C VAL A 207 -26.49 11.02 24.79
N SER A 208 -25.27 10.85 25.29
CA SER A 208 -24.42 11.94 25.81
C SER A 208 -23.00 11.94 25.27
N GLU A 209 -22.61 10.95 24.46
CA GLU A 209 -21.25 10.80 23.94
C GLU A 209 -21.25 10.11 22.57
N VAL A 210 -20.15 10.27 21.83
CA VAL A 210 -19.88 9.43 20.66
C VAL A 210 -19.06 8.24 21.14
N ARG A 211 -19.53 7.03 20.84
CA ARG A 211 -18.75 5.82 21.10
C ARG A 211 -17.95 5.43 19.86
N THR A 212 -16.63 5.33 20.04
CA THR A 212 -15.72 4.78 19.03
C THR A 212 -15.68 3.26 19.13
N VAL A 213 -16.03 2.58 18.05
CA VAL A 213 -15.96 1.14 17.86
C VAL A 213 -14.81 0.81 16.93
N ILE A 214 -13.86 0.04 17.45
CA ILE A 214 -12.78 -0.52 16.66
C ILE A 214 -13.25 -1.87 16.08
N PRO A 215 -13.26 -2.05 14.74
CA PRO A 215 -13.66 -3.31 14.13
C PRO A 215 -12.85 -4.48 14.69
N PRO A 216 -13.44 -5.70 14.76
CA PRO A 216 -12.78 -6.88 15.31
C PRO A 216 -11.35 -7.04 14.82
N GLU A 217 -11.13 -6.91 13.51
CA GLU A 217 -9.84 -7.08 12.84
C GLU A 217 -8.69 -6.22 13.42
N PHE A 218 -9.00 -5.14 14.13
CA PHE A 218 -8.01 -4.26 14.76
C PHE A 218 -7.84 -4.50 16.26
N ARG A 219 -8.59 -5.42 16.89
CA ARG A 219 -8.47 -5.73 18.33
C ARG A 219 -7.07 -6.18 18.75
N PRO A 220 -6.38 -7.10 18.03
CA PRO A 220 -5.03 -7.50 18.42
C PRO A 220 -4.07 -6.32 18.45
N TRP A 221 -4.22 -5.39 17.50
CA TRP A 221 -3.47 -4.14 17.51
C TRP A 221 -3.85 -3.25 18.70
N ALA A 222 -5.15 -3.04 18.94
CA ALA A 222 -5.64 -2.19 20.02
C ALA A 222 -5.21 -2.69 21.42
N GLU A 223 -5.23 -4.01 21.66
CA GLU A 223 -4.71 -4.62 22.87
C GLU A 223 -3.21 -4.35 23.04
N LYS A 224 -2.44 -4.51 21.96
CA LYS A 224 -0.98 -4.27 21.94
C LYS A 224 -0.63 -2.81 22.22
N VAL A 225 -1.46 -1.86 21.79
CA VAL A 225 -1.26 -0.42 22.03
C VAL A 225 -2.06 0.13 23.21
N HIS A 226 -2.68 -0.74 24.01
CA HIS A 226 -3.50 -0.38 25.18
C HIS A 226 -4.63 0.62 24.90
N VAL A 227 -5.24 0.53 23.71
CA VAL A 227 -6.44 1.27 23.36
C VAL A 227 -7.66 0.50 23.86
N GLU A 228 -8.46 1.12 24.71
CA GLU A 228 -9.70 0.52 25.21
C GLU A 228 -10.72 0.38 24.06
N VAL A 229 -11.02 -0.86 23.68
CA VAL A 229 -12.01 -1.17 22.65
C VAL A 229 -13.35 -1.51 23.28
N LYS A 230 -14.31 -0.58 23.22
CA LYS A 230 -15.70 -0.90 23.54
C LYS A 230 -16.31 -1.69 22.36
N PRO A 231 -16.79 -2.94 22.54
CA PRO A 231 -17.36 -3.71 21.44
C PRO A 231 -18.60 -3.04 20.86
N ALA A 232 -18.80 -3.05 19.53
CA ALA A 232 -20.12 -2.74 18.99
C ALA A 232 -21.11 -3.78 19.50
N GLY A 233 -22.18 -3.34 20.17
CA GLY A 233 -23.18 -4.23 20.77
C GLY A 233 -23.88 -5.19 19.79
N LEU A 234 -23.62 -5.06 18.48
CA LEU A 234 -24.21 -5.85 17.38
C LEU A 234 -23.21 -6.74 16.63
N GLU A 235 -21.94 -6.82 17.06
CA GLU A 235 -20.98 -7.66 16.35
C GLU A 235 -21.24 -9.16 16.57
N PRO A 236 -21.10 -9.99 15.52
CA PRO A 236 -21.15 -11.44 15.66
C PRO A 236 -20.06 -11.90 16.64
N GLU A 237 -20.42 -12.80 17.55
CA GLU A 237 -19.47 -13.28 18.58
C GLU A 237 -18.27 -14.00 17.93
N LEU A 238 -18.45 -14.58 16.74
CA LEU A 238 -17.42 -15.22 15.91
C LEU A 238 -17.46 -14.62 14.50
N ARG A 239 -16.30 -14.24 13.94
CA ARG A 239 -16.20 -13.74 12.56
C ARG A 239 -14.88 -14.13 11.90
N ILE A 240 -14.93 -14.67 10.69
CA ILE A 240 -13.77 -14.90 9.83
C ILE A 240 -13.32 -13.55 9.25
N ILE A 241 -12.05 -13.22 9.46
CA ILE A 241 -11.42 -12.00 8.93
C ILE A 241 -10.49 -12.30 7.75
N HIS A 242 -9.89 -13.50 7.71
CA HIS A 242 -9.16 -13.99 6.54
C HIS A 242 -9.47 -15.47 6.25
N PRO A 243 -9.65 -15.85 4.97
CA PRO A 243 -9.74 -14.99 3.79
C PRO A 243 -11.04 -14.17 3.76
N ARG A 244 -11.05 -13.06 3.01
CA ARG A 244 -12.28 -12.26 2.82
C ARG A 244 -13.28 -13.02 1.94
N ASN A 245 -14.56 -12.83 2.20
CA ASN A 245 -15.60 -13.40 1.34
C ASN A 245 -15.44 -12.90 -0.11
N GLY A 246 -15.44 -13.82 -1.06
CA GLY A 246 -15.19 -13.57 -2.49
C GLY A 246 -13.72 -13.39 -2.87
N ALA A 247 -12.76 -13.60 -1.95
CA ALA A 247 -11.33 -13.46 -2.27
C ALA A 247 -10.87 -14.47 -3.33
N VAL A 248 -9.97 -14.03 -4.21
CA VAL A 248 -9.32 -14.86 -5.22
C VAL A 248 -7.81 -14.85 -4.97
N TYR A 249 -7.25 -16.02 -4.71
CA TYR A 249 -5.82 -16.25 -4.54
C TYR A 249 -5.25 -16.88 -5.80
N TYR A 250 -4.04 -16.47 -6.20
CA TYR A 250 -3.34 -17.05 -7.34
C TYR A 250 -2.12 -17.84 -6.85
N ARG A 251 -2.09 -19.11 -7.21
CA ARG A 251 -0.95 -20.00 -7.03
C ARG A 251 0.04 -19.83 -8.17
N MET A 252 1.26 -20.15 -7.83
CA MET A 252 2.48 -19.83 -8.51
C MET A 252 3.18 -21.18 -8.70
N SER A 253 3.32 -21.62 -9.95
CA SER A 253 3.87 -22.94 -10.27
C SER A 253 5.30 -23.13 -9.78
N ASN A 254 6.04 -22.04 -9.56
CA ASN A 254 7.44 -22.03 -9.17
C ASN A 254 7.69 -21.73 -7.68
N LEU A 255 6.66 -21.50 -6.86
CA LEU A 255 6.84 -21.29 -5.42
C LEU A 255 6.55 -22.59 -4.65
N ALA A 256 7.38 -22.95 -3.67
CA ALA A 256 7.10 -24.15 -2.87
C ALA A 256 5.73 -24.02 -2.16
N PRO A 257 4.90 -25.07 -2.08
CA PRO A 257 3.55 -25.01 -1.51
C PRO A 257 3.45 -24.35 -0.13
N ARG A 258 4.48 -24.52 0.71
CA ARG A 258 4.56 -23.90 2.05
C ARG A 258 4.51 -22.36 2.04
N PHE A 259 5.00 -21.73 0.97
CA PHE A 259 5.00 -20.25 0.81
C PHE A 259 3.75 -19.73 0.10
N GLN A 260 2.83 -20.62 -0.28
CA GLN A 260 1.58 -20.29 -0.94
C GLN A 260 0.38 -20.65 -0.06
N SER A 261 0.58 -20.56 1.26
CA SER A 261 -0.47 -20.82 2.22
C SER A 261 -1.43 -19.63 2.30
N VAL A 262 -2.71 -19.94 2.49
CA VAL A 262 -3.72 -18.93 2.80
C VAL A 262 -3.83 -18.84 4.32
N ARG A 263 -3.69 -17.63 4.84
CA ARG A 263 -3.95 -17.36 6.25
C ARG A 263 -5.44 -17.50 6.53
N MET A 264 -5.75 -18.38 7.47
CA MET A 264 -7.07 -18.55 8.06
C MET A 264 -7.07 -17.80 9.37
N GLU A 265 -8.00 -16.89 9.58
CA GLU A 265 -8.04 -16.04 10.76
C GLU A 265 -9.47 -15.63 11.08
N ALA A 266 -9.86 -15.82 12.34
CA ALA A 266 -11.16 -15.44 12.86
C ALA A 266 -10.99 -14.74 14.20
N ILE A 267 -12.04 -14.05 14.61
CA ILE A 267 -12.08 -13.36 15.90
C ILE A 267 -13.28 -13.88 16.65
N LEU A 268 -13.03 -14.28 17.90
CA LEU A 268 -14.02 -14.72 18.85
C LEU A 268 -14.00 -13.73 20.02
N ARG A 269 -15.18 -13.23 20.45
CA ARG A 269 -15.28 -12.27 21.57
C ARG A 269 -14.60 -12.80 22.85
N ASN A 270 -14.61 -14.12 23.06
CA ASN A 270 -13.86 -14.79 24.11
C ASN A 270 -12.73 -15.64 23.51
N MET A 271 -11.54 -15.06 23.39
CA MET A 271 -10.36 -15.69 22.77
C MET A 271 -9.84 -16.97 23.49
N LYS A 272 -10.47 -17.40 24.59
CA LYS A 272 -10.10 -18.61 25.36
C LYS A 272 -10.89 -19.85 24.94
N GLU A 273 -11.85 -19.72 24.03
CA GLU A 273 -12.68 -20.84 23.56
C GLU A 273 -12.16 -21.37 22.22
N ASN A 274 -12.20 -22.69 22.02
CA ASN A 274 -11.74 -23.28 20.77
C ASN A 274 -12.68 -22.96 19.60
N VAL A 275 -12.08 -22.77 18.41
CA VAL A 275 -12.78 -22.62 17.13
C VAL A 275 -12.42 -23.79 16.22
N ASN A 276 -13.44 -24.48 15.73
CA ASN A 276 -13.36 -25.56 14.74
C ASN A 276 -13.51 -24.98 13.33
N TRP A 277 -12.58 -25.33 12.45
CA TRP A 277 -12.48 -24.81 11.10
C TRP A 277 -12.81 -25.88 10.10
N TYR A 278 -13.83 -25.63 9.27
CA TYR A 278 -14.28 -26.54 8.23
C TYR A 278 -14.05 -25.92 6.87
N LEU A 279 -13.49 -26.71 5.96
CA LEU A 279 -13.31 -26.35 4.56
C LEU A 279 -14.12 -27.33 3.71
N ASN A 280 -15.10 -26.85 2.97
CA ASN A 280 -16.06 -27.69 2.21
C ASN A 280 -16.65 -28.80 3.10
N ASN A 281 -17.11 -28.44 4.30
CA ASN A 281 -17.66 -29.31 5.35
C ASN A 281 -16.69 -30.33 5.98
N LYS A 282 -15.39 -30.32 5.63
CA LYS A 282 -14.37 -31.15 6.27
C LYS A 282 -13.64 -30.37 7.36
N LEU A 283 -13.56 -30.90 8.57
CA LEU A 283 -12.74 -30.31 9.64
C LEU A 283 -11.27 -30.30 9.20
N ILE A 284 -10.67 -29.12 9.12
CA ILE A 284 -9.26 -28.93 8.73
C ILE A 284 -8.37 -28.54 9.91
N HIS A 285 -8.93 -27.87 10.94
CA HIS A 285 -8.17 -27.50 12.14
C HIS A 285 -9.06 -27.13 13.32
N THR A 286 -8.48 -27.09 14.51
CA THR A 286 -9.08 -26.56 15.75
C THR A 286 -8.06 -25.65 16.42
N THR A 287 -8.44 -24.41 16.71
CA THR A 287 -7.55 -23.38 17.29
C THR A 287 -8.03 -22.98 18.68
N SER A 288 -7.13 -22.82 19.65
CA SER A 288 -7.46 -22.54 21.06
C SER A 288 -7.10 -21.12 21.54
N ALA A 289 -6.23 -20.41 20.83
CA ALA A 289 -5.83 -19.03 21.10
C ALA A 289 -5.42 -18.35 19.77
N GLU A 290 -5.64 -17.03 19.67
CA GLU A 290 -5.35 -16.20 18.48
C GLU A 290 -6.09 -16.58 17.17
N HIS A 291 -6.87 -17.67 17.18
CA HIS A 291 -7.74 -18.18 16.11
C HIS A 291 -7.22 -17.97 14.69
N ASN A 292 -5.94 -18.29 14.49
CA ASN A 292 -5.30 -18.17 13.19
C ASN A 292 -4.36 -19.34 12.90
N PHE A 293 -4.23 -19.68 11.62
CA PHE A 293 -3.28 -20.66 11.12
C PHE A 293 -3.04 -20.49 9.62
N LEU A 294 -2.00 -21.14 9.10
CA LEU A 294 -1.73 -21.19 7.67
C LEU A 294 -2.25 -22.50 7.10
N TRP A 295 -3.19 -22.41 6.15
CA TRP A 295 -3.67 -23.55 5.39
C TRP A 295 -2.90 -23.65 4.07
N MET A 296 -2.35 -24.83 3.77
CA MET A 296 -1.65 -25.07 2.51
C MET A 296 -2.67 -25.11 1.37
N ALA A 297 -2.66 -24.08 0.53
CA ALA A 297 -3.72 -23.90 -0.45
C ALA A 297 -3.57 -24.83 -1.65
N GLU A 298 -4.68 -25.45 -2.03
CA GLU A 298 -4.85 -26.21 -3.27
C GLU A 298 -5.76 -25.43 -4.23
N PRO A 299 -5.68 -25.65 -5.56
CA PRO A 299 -6.53 -24.95 -6.51
C PRO A 299 -7.97 -25.45 -6.35
N GLY A 300 -8.92 -24.53 -6.31
CA GLY A 300 -10.32 -24.87 -6.13
C GLY A 300 -11.17 -23.72 -5.59
N LYS A 301 -12.47 -23.98 -5.53
CA LYS A 301 -13.44 -23.12 -4.84
C LYS A 301 -13.71 -23.71 -3.46
N TYR A 302 -13.67 -22.85 -2.45
CA TYR A 302 -13.76 -23.26 -1.06
C TYR A 302 -14.81 -22.46 -0.31
N GLN A 303 -15.54 -23.18 0.54
CA GLN A 303 -16.41 -22.63 1.57
C GLN A 303 -15.72 -22.87 2.91
N LEU A 304 -15.33 -21.79 3.56
CA LEU A 304 -14.71 -21.83 4.89
C LEU A 304 -15.76 -21.50 5.94
N LYS A 305 -15.86 -22.37 6.94
CA LYS A 305 -16.79 -22.22 8.05
C LYS A 305 -16.03 -22.32 9.37
N ALA A 306 -16.21 -21.33 10.24
CA ALA A 306 -15.70 -21.33 11.59
C ALA A 306 -16.85 -21.56 12.56
N VAL A 307 -16.68 -22.47 13.53
CA VAL A 307 -17.69 -22.82 14.53
C VAL A 307 -17.06 -22.81 15.91
N SER A 308 -17.67 -22.14 16.89
CA SER A 308 -17.16 -22.21 18.26
C SER A 308 -17.48 -23.57 18.90
N GLU A 309 -16.53 -24.14 19.64
CA GLU A 309 -16.65 -25.51 20.16
C GLU A 309 -17.70 -25.62 21.28
N LYS A 310 -17.85 -24.59 22.13
CA LYS A 310 -18.82 -24.62 23.25
C LYS A 310 -20.20 -24.12 22.85
N LYS A 311 -20.28 -23.18 21.91
CA LYS A 311 -21.54 -22.63 21.40
C LYS A 311 -21.65 -22.94 19.91
N THR A 312 -22.14 -24.14 19.58
CA THR A 312 -22.26 -24.63 18.19
C THR A 312 -23.14 -23.75 17.27
N ASN A 313 -23.97 -22.88 17.84
CA ASN A 313 -24.77 -21.89 17.10
C ASN A 313 -23.95 -20.66 16.66
N LEU A 314 -22.74 -20.46 17.21
CA LEU A 314 -21.81 -19.42 16.77
C LEU A 314 -21.04 -19.91 15.56
N VAL A 315 -21.47 -19.42 14.39
CA VAL A 315 -20.95 -19.82 13.10
C VAL A 315 -20.70 -18.58 12.26
N ASP A 316 -19.58 -18.57 11.54
CA ASP A 316 -19.39 -17.67 10.40
C ASP A 316 -18.92 -18.46 9.18
N GLU A 317 -19.30 -18.00 8.00
CA GLU A 317 -19.08 -18.73 6.75
C GLU A 317 -18.82 -17.79 5.57
N ILE A 318 -17.78 -18.10 4.81
CA ILE A 318 -17.34 -17.30 3.65
C ILE A 318 -16.94 -18.21 2.49
N GLY A 319 -17.02 -17.67 1.26
CA GLY A 319 -16.51 -18.33 0.06
C GLY A 319 -15.21 -17.67 -0.43
N PHE A 320 -14.27 -18.45 -0.96
CA PHE A 320 -13.08 -17.95 -1.63
C PHE A 320 -12.61 -18.92 -2.73
N GLU A 321 -11.75 -18.44 -3.63
CA GLU A 321 -11.20 -19.21 -4.74
C GLU A 321 -9.68 -19.17 -4.72
N VAL A 322 -9.07 -20.30 -5.08
CA VAL A 322 -7.64 -20.43 -5.32
C VAL A 322 -7.46 -20.90 -6.77
N LYS A 323 -6.81 -20.07 -7.59
CA LYS A 323 -6.49 -20.32 -9.00
C LYS A 323 -5.04 -20.72 -9.17
#